data_AF-A0A537VF33-F1
#
_entry.id   AF-A0A537VF33-F1
#
_cell.length_a   1.000
_cell.length_b   1.000
_cell.length_c   1.000
_cell.angle_alpha   90.00
_cell.angle_beta   90.00
_cell.angle_gamma   90.00
#
_symmetry.space_group_name_H-M   'P 1'
#
loop_
_entity.id
_entity.type
_entity.pdbx_description
1 polymer ?
#
loop_
_entity_poly.entity_id
_entity_poly.type
_entity_poly.pdbx_seq_one_letter_code
_entity_poly.pdbx_strand_id
1 'polypeptide(L)' 'MPDPESVTCPICGKGTLVTIDFGEQQPASREVQTFTCGHEVESARLQTADAEKLDVERRTSEETAQPTDPEE' A
#
# COMPACT_ATOMS: atom_id res chain seq x y z
N MET A 1 -2.95 18.01 -19.86
CA MET A 1 -2.11 17.16 -18.99
C MET A 1 -2.61 15.75 -19.21
N PRO A 2 -1.75 14.76 -19.54
CA PRO A 2 -2.22 13.39 -19.68
C PRO A 2 -2.71 12.90 -18.31
N ASP A 3 -3.96 12.43 -18.25
CA ASP A 3 -4.58 11.87 -17.04
C ASP A 3 -3.71 10.72 -16.52
N PRO A 4 -3.09 10.83 -15.32
CA PRO A 4 -2.02 9.93 -14.91
C PRO A 4 -2.45 8.47 -14.59
N GLU A 5 -3.70 8.08 -14.80
CA GLU A 5 -4.25 6.89 -14.12
C GLU A 5 -5.01 5.90 -15.02
N SER A 6 -4.93 6.04 -16.35
CA SER A 6 -5.42 4.97 -17.25
C SER A 6 -4.31 3.96 -17.54
N VAL A 7 -3.88 3.22 -16.51
CA VAL A 7 -2.95 2.09 -16.67
C VAL A 7 -3.62 1.05 -17.56
N THR A 8 -3.05 0.84 -18.74
CA THR A 8 -3.50 -0.15 -19.71
C THR A 8 -2.84 -1.49 -19.44
N CYS A 9 -3.59 -2.56 -19.68
CA CYS A 9 -3.12 -3.92 -19.46
C CYS A 9 -1.86 -4.17 -20.30
N PRO A 10 -0.70 -4.46 -19.67
CA PRO A 10 0.54 -4.67 -20.40
C PRO A 10 0.55 -5.98 -21.21
N ILE A 11 -0.39 -6.90 -20.93
CA ILE A 11 -0.48 -8.20 -21.62
C ILE A 11 -1.21 -8.07 -22.96
N CYS A 12 -2.32 -7.32 -23.02
CA CYS A 12 -3.16 -7.25 -24.22
C CYS A 12 -3.36 -5.83 -24.79
N GLY A 13 -2.95 -4.79 -24.07
CA GLY A 13 -3.01 -3.38 -24.49
C GLY A 13 -4.41 -2.78 -24.57
N LYS A 14 -5.47 -3.50 -24.19
CA LYS A 14 -6.87 -3.08 -24.35
C LYS A 14 -7.68 -2.99 -23.05
N GLY A 15 -7.24 -3.68 -22.01
CA GLY A 15 -7.86 -3.58 -20.68
C GLY A 15 -7.34 -2.36 -19.92
N THR A 16 -8.14 -1.85 -18.99
CA THR A 16 -7.73 -0.82 -18.02
C THR A 16 -7.68 -1.42 -16.62
N LEU A 17 -6.83 -0.87 -15.77
CA LEU A 17 -6.71 -1.29 -14.37
C LEU A 17 -8.05 -1.10 -13.65
N VAL A 18 -8.46 -2.11 -12.88
CA VAL A 18 -9.73 -2.13 -12.14
C VAL A 18 -9.47 -2.16 -10.64
N THR A 19 -8.62 -3.09 -10.21
CA THR A 19 -8.40 -3.36 -8.80
C THR A 19 -6.92 -3.57 -8.54
N ILE A 20 -6.47 -3.12 -7.38
CA ILE A 20 -5.15 -3.42 -6.83
C ILE A 20 -5.38 -4.15 -5.50
N ASP A 21 -4.83 -5.35 -5.38
CA ASP A 21 -4.87 -6.16 -4.16
C ASP A 21 -3.45 -6.44 -3.66
N PHE A 22 -3.25 -6.36 -2.35
CA PHE A 22 -1.95 -6.62 -1.71
C PHE A 22 -1.97 -7.86 -0.80
N GLY A 23 -3.09 -8.58 -0.76
CA GLY A 23 -3.33 -9.69 0.17
C GLY A 23 -3.12 -9.31 1.65
N GLU A 24 -2.65 -10.28 2.42
CA GLU A 24 -2.22 -10.05 3.81
C GLU A 24 -1.04 -9.07 3.82
N GLN A 25 -1.08 -8.06 4.70
CA GLN A 25 -0.06 -7.01 4.80
C GLN A 25 1.23 -7.54 5.44
N GLN A 26 1.95 -8.39 4.71
CA GLN A 26 3.25 -8.93 5.10
C GLN A 26 4.38 -8.32 4.26
N PRO A 27 5.62 -8.31 4.77
CA PRO A 27 6.77 -7.74 4.05
C PRO A 27 7.05 -8.43 2.72
N ALA A 28 6.66 -9.70 2.58
CA ALA A 28 6.85 -10.49 1.38
C ALA A 28 5.71 -10.30 0.35
N SER A 29 4.64 -9.61 0.71
CA SER A 29 3.44 -9.49 -0.12
C SER A 29 3.68 -8.62 -1.35
N ARG A 30 2.92 -8.91 -2.40
CA ARG A 30 3.05 -8.31 -3.72
C ARG A 30 1.75 -7.64 -4.12
N GLU A 31 1.90 -6.55 -4.85
CA GLU A 31 0.79 -5.87 -5.51
C GLU A 31 0.32 -6.71 -6.71
N VAL A 32 -0.94 -7.13 -6.67
CA VAL A 32 -1.64 -7.79 -7.75
C VAL A 32 -2.61 -6.80 -8.38
N GLN A 33 -2.39 -6.50 -9.66
CA GLN A 33 -3.21 -5.59 -10.43
C GLN A 33 -4.15 -6.37 -11.35
N THR A 34 -5.46 -6.20 -11.20
CA THR A 34 -6.48 -6.84 -12.04
C THR A 34 -7.02 -5.85 -13.07
N PHE A 35 -7.07 -6.27 -14.34
CA PHE A 35 -7.52 -5.46 -15.46
C PHE A 35 -8.90 -5.90 -15.99
N THR A 36 -9.66 -4.99 -16.61
CA THR A 36 -11.00 -5.25 -17.17
C THR A 36 -11.04 -6.37 -18.20
N CYS A 37 -9.91 -6.63 -18.85
CA CYS A 37 -9.73 -7.71 -19.81
C CYS A 37 -9.56 -9.10 -19.17
N GLY A 38 -9.57 -9.21 -17.83
CA GLY A 38 -9.42 -10.46 -17.08
C GLY A 38 -7.97 -10.88 -16.81
N HIS A 39 -6.99 -10.02 -17.09
CA HIS A 39 -5.59 -10.29 -16.77
C HIS A 39 -5.23 -9.77 -15.39
N GLU A 40 -4.37 -10.52 -14.70
CA GLU A 40 -3.79 -10.16 -13.40
C GLU A 40 -2.27 -10.04 -13.55
N VAL A 41 -1.70 -8.96 -13.02
CA VAL A 41 -0.27 -8.66 -13.12
C VAL A 41 0.31 -8.37 -11.76
N GLU A 42 1.31 -9.15 -11.35
CA GLU A 42 2.13 -8.84 -10.19
C GLU A 42 3.09 -7.69 -10.56
N SER A 43 2.92 -6.52 -9.97
CA SER A 43 3.66 -5.32 -10.39
C SER A 43 4.76 -4.91 -9.41
N ALA A 44 4.42 -4.24 -8.31
CA ALA A 44 5.39 -3.83 -7.31
C ALA A 44 5.35 -4.75 -6.08
N ARG A 45 6.50 -4.93 -5.42
CA ARG A 45 6.48 -5.42 -4.02
C ARG A 45 6.05 -4.26 -3.13
N LEU A 46 5.35 -4.55 -2.04
CA LEU A 46 5.13 -3.54 -1.01
C LEU A 46 6.48 -2.93 -0.62
N GLN A 47 6.56 -1.60 -0.56
CA GLN A 47 7.75 -0.95 -0.04
C GLN A 47 7.90 -1.38 1.42
N THR A 48 9.03 -1.99 1.75
CA THR A 48 9.35 -2.31 3.12
C THR A 48 9.48 -1.00 3.90
N ALA A 49 8.84 -0.93 5.06
CA ALA A 49 9.02 0.13 6.05
C ALA A 49 10.45 0.06 6.59
N ASP A 50 11.40 0.52 5.78
CA ASP A 50 12.82 0.54 6.07
C ASP A 50 13.02 1.54 7.22
N ALA A 51 13.28 1.02 8.42
CA ALA A 51 13.36 1.82 9.64
C ALA A 51 14.39 2.96 9.55
N GLU A 52 15.38 2.83 8.65
CA GLU A 52 16.42 3.83 8.40
C GLU A 52 15.96 4.97 7.48
N LYS A 53 14.87 4.79 6.72
CA LYS A 53 14.28 5.80 5.82
C LYS A 53 13.01 6.43 6.35
N LEU A 54 12.45 5.87 7.42
CA LEU A 54 11.27 6.42 8.07
C LEU A 54 11.67 7.67 8.84
N ASP A 55 11.21 8.82 8.35
CA ASP A 55 11.28 10.07 9.10
C ASP A 55 10.19 10.02 10.19
N VAL A 56 10.61 9.73 11.42
CA VAL A 56 9.74 9.63 12.59
C VAL A 56 9.99 10.81 13.52
N GLU A 57 8.93 11.57 13.77
CA GLU A 57 8.95 12.63 14.77
C GLU A 57 9.20 12.03 16.17
N ARG A 58 10.31 12.44 16.80
CA ARG A 58 10.63 12.02 18.16
C ARG A 58 10.01 13.00 19.15
N ARG A 59 8.95 12.55 19.82
CA ARG A 59 8.35 13.29 20.94
C ARG A 59 8.94 12.82 22.26
N THR A 60 9.27 13.76 23.13
CA THR A 60 9.70 13.47 24.51
C THR A 60 8.51 12.91 25.29
N SER A 61 8.73 11.87 26.10
CA SER A 61 7.70 11.07 26.77
C SER A 61 6.74 11.83 27.70
N GLU A 62 7.00 13.11 27.96
CA GLU A 62 6.21 14.00 28.83
C GLU A 62 4.83 14.34 28.25
N GLU A 63 4.58 14.11 26.95
CA GLU A 63 3.26 14.25 26.31
C GLU A 63 2.55 12.89 26.10
N THR A 64 2.81 11.91 26.96
CA THR A 64 2.04 10.66 26.92
C THR A 64 0.87 10.81 27.88
N ALA A 65 -0.36 10.76 27.38
CA ALA A 65 -1.54 10.68 28.24
C ALA A 65 -1.42 9.40 29.09
N GLN A 66 -1.52 9.54 30.42
CA GLN A 66 -1.58 8.37 31.28
C GLN A 66 -2.86 7.60 30.96
N PRO A 67 -2.78 6.26 30.80
CA PRO A 67 -3.98 5.45 30.64
C PRO A 67 -4.88 5.72 31.86
N THR A 68 -6.10 6.15 31.62
CA THR A 68 -7.10 6.26 32.68
C THR A 68 -7.46 4.84 33.07
N ASP A 69 -7.05 4.42 34.25
CA ASP A 69 -7.51 3.17 34.85
C ASP A 69 -9.05 3.24 34.92
N PRO A 70 -9.79 2.30 34.32
CA PRO A 70 -11.23 2.27 34.50
C PRO A 70 -11.48 1.85 35.95
N GLU A 71 -11.82 2.83 36.80
CA GLU A 71 -12.29 2.60 38.17
C GLU A 71 -13.35 1.47 38.18
N GLU A 72 -13.09 0.42 38.97
CA GLU A 72 -14.02 -0.71 39.21
C GLU A 72 -15.29 -0.28 39.97
#